data_AF-L0AFY9-F1
#
_entry.id   AF-L0AFY9-F1
#
_cell.length_a   1.000
_cell.length_b   1.000
_cell.length_c   1.000
_cell.angle_alpha   90.00
_cell.angle_beta   90.00
_cell.angle_gamma   90.00
#
_symmetry.space_group_name_H-M   'P 1'
#
loop_
_entity.id
_entity.type
_entity.pdbx_description
1 polymer ?
#
loop_
_entity_poly.entity_id
_entity_poly.type
_entity_poly.pdbx_seq_one_letter_code
_entity_poly.pdbx_strand_id
1 'polypeptide(L)' 'MEQNIIERNFVVSFLLGLGVIMMMAFIGERLAIALLEYGVPYGEWIGVGVGAIAVFIAFAAVYTRFDSVYGNRL' A
#
# COMPACT_ATOMS: atom_id res chain seq x y z
N MET A 1 16.46 -2.78 -21.70
CA MET A 1 15.36 -3.07 -20.76
C MET A 1 14.35 -1.96 -20.95
N GLU A 2 13.21 -2.26 -21.58
CA GLU A 2 12.11 -1.29 -21.67
C GLU A 2 11.67 -0.94 -20.25
N GLN A 3 11.82 0.33 -19.86
CA GLN A 3 11.45 0.79 -18.53
C GLN A 3 9.94 0.94 -18.45
N ASN A 4 9.34 0.31 -17.44
CA ASN A 4 7.91 0.38 -17.12
C ASN A 4 7.42 1.85 -17.12
N ILE A 5 6.24 2.12 -17.68
CA ILE A 5 5.67 3.49 -17.82
C ILE A 5 5.62 4.22 -16.47
N ILE A 6 5.36 3.47 -15.38
CA ILE A 6 5.33 4.02 -14.03
C ILE A 6 6.71 4.52 -13.61
N GLU A 7 7.77 3.77 -13.92
CA GLU A 7 9.16 4.11 -13.57
C GLU A 7 9.75 5.15 -14.52
N ARG A 8 9.23 5.23 -15.75
CA ARG A 8 9.65 6.21 -16.75
C ARG A 8 9.17 7.62 -16.44
N ASN A 9 8.08 7.79 -15.67
CA ASN A 9 7.55 9.09 -15.29
C ASN A 9 7.57 9.29 -13.77
N PHE A 10 8.49 10.14 -13.31
CA PHE A 10 8.64 10.51 -11.90
C PHE A 10 7.31 10.93 -11.24
N VAL A 11 6.47 11.71 -11.94
CA VAL A 11 5.20 12.18 -11.39
C VAL A 11 4.24 11.02 -11.14
N VAL A 12 4.20 10.04 -12.03
CA VAL A 12 3.33 8.86 -11.88
C VAL A 12 3.81 8.00 -10.72
N SER A 13 5.11 7.72 -10.63
CA SER A 13 5.71 6.97 -9.52
C SER A 13 5.47 7.69 -8.17
N PHE A 14 5.64 9.01 -8.15
CA PHE A 14 5.41 9.82 -6.97
C PHE A 14 3.95 9.78 -6.51
N LEU A 15 2.99 10.00 -7.42
CA LEU A 15 1.57 9.97 -7.10
C LEU A 15 1.11 8.57 -6.66
N LEU A 16 1.66 7.52 -7.28
CA LEU A 16 1.40 6.14 -6.88
C LEU A 16 1.89 5.89 -5.45
N GLY A 17 3.15 6.24 -5.16
CA GLY A 17 3.72 6.09 -3.81
C GLY A 17 2.95 6.89 -2.77
N LEU A 18 2.58 8.13 -3.08
CA LEU A 18 1.75 8.97 -2.21
C LEU A 18 0.38 8.34 -1.96
N GLY A 19 -0.26 7.82 -3.00
CA GLY A 19 -1.55 7.13 -2.88
C GLY A 19 -1.48 5.91 -1.97
N VAL A 20 -0.40 5.13 -2.07
CA VAL A 20 -0.18 3.97 -1.18
C VAL A 20 0.02 4.41 0.27
N ILE A 21 0.83 5.44 0.53
CA ILE A 21 1.04 5.96 1.89
C ILE A 21 -0.28 6.46 2.50
N MET A 22 -1.08 7.20 1.72
CA MET A 22 -2.40 7.67 2.17
C MET A 22 -3.34 6.49 2.48
N MET A 23 -3.29 5.43 1.66
CA MET A 23 -4.09 4.23 1.89
C MET A 23 -3.63 3.47 3.16
N MET A 24 -2.32 3.39 3.41
CA MET A 24 -1.78 2.81 4.65
C MET A 24 -2.28 3.55 5.88
N ALA A 25 -2.24 4.89 5.85
CA ALA A 25 -2.73 5.72 6.95
C ALA A 25 -4.22 5.49 7.19
N PHE A 26 -5.04 5.54 6.13
CA PHE A 26 -6.49 5.36 6.23
C PHE A 26 -6.87 3.97 6.74
N ILE A 27 -6.31 2.89 6.19
CA ILE A 27 -6.64 1.53 6.62
C ILE A 27 -6.08 1.26 8.02
N GLY A 28 -4.88 1.75 8.32
CA GLY A 28 -4.28 1.63 9.66
C GLY A 28 -5.16 2.26 10.74
N GLU A 29 -5.63 3.49 10.51
CA GLU A 29 -6.54 4.19 11.43
C GLU A 29 -7.87 3.42 11.61
N ARG A 30 -8.47 2.96 10.51
CA ARG A 30 -9.72 2.19 10.57
C ARG A 30 -9.57 0.89 11.35
N LEU A 31 -8.46 0.19 11.17
CA LEU A 31 -8.16 -1.05 11.89
C LEU A 31 -7.89 -0.77 13.38
N ALA A 32 -7.19 0.32 13.68
CA ALA A 32 -6.93 0.77 15.05
C ALA A 32 -8.23 1.06 15.81
N ILE A 33 -9.14 1.82 15.20
CA ILE A 33 -10.46 2.11 15.79
C ILE A 33 -11.21 0.80 16.07
N ALA A 34 -11.28 -0.11 15.10
CA ALA A 34 -11.97 -1.39 15.27
C ALA A 34 -11.38 -2.26 16.39
N LEU A 35 -10.05 -2.27 16.55
CA LEU A 35 -9.38 -3.02 17.61
C LEU A 35 -9.61 -2.40 18.98
N LEU A 36 -9.63 -1.08 19.09
CA LEU A 36 -9.96 -0.38 20.33
C LEU A 36 -11.41 -0.63 20.73
N GLU A 37 -12.35 -0.59 19.79
CA GLU A 37 -13.76 -0.92 20.02
C GLU A 37 -13.95 -2.36 20.51
N TYR A 38 -13.10 -3.28 20.03
CA TYR A 38 -13.07 -4.68 20.47
C TYR A 38 -12.37 -4.87 21.84
N GLY A 39 -11.83 -3.80 22.44
CA GLY A 39 -11.17 -3.85 23.74
C GLY A 39 -9.74 -4.41 23.70
N VAL A 40 -9.10 -4.43 22.52
CA VAL A 40 -7.72 -4.91 22.39
C VAL A 40 -6.76 -3.90 23.02
N PRO A 41 -5.96 -4.29 24.04
CA PRO A 41 -4.96 -3.40 24.59
C PRO A 41 -3.93 -3.03 23.51
N TYR A 42 -3.54 -1.75 23.46
CA TYR A 42 -2.67 -1.20 22.41
C TYR A 42 -3.25 -1.31 20.99
N GLY A 43 -4.58 -1.47 20.85
CA GLY A 43 -5.26 -1.59 19.55
C GLY A 43 -4.94 -0.45 18.58
N GLU A 44 -4.66 0.75 19.09
CA GLU A 44 -4.25 1.90 18.29
C GLU A 44 -2.95 1.64 17.51
N TRP A 45 -1.88 1.24 18.21
CA TRP A 45 -0.56 1.05 17.59
C TRP A 45 -0.51 -0.23 16.77
N ILE A 46 -1.15 -1.30 17.27
CA ILE A 46 -1.25 -2.58 16.57
C ILE A 46 -2.06 -2.41 15.28
N GLY A 47 -3.18 -1.70 15.34
CA GLY A 47 -4.05 -1.49 14.19
C GLY A 47 -3.37 -0.69 13.09
N VAL A 48 -2.69 0.41 13.44
CA VAL A 48 -1.93 1.20 12.47
C VAL A 48 -0.82 0.36 11.83
N GLY A 49 -0.02 -0.34 12.64
CA GLY A 49 1.09 -1.15 12.15
C GLY A 49 0.64 -2.30 11.25
N VAL A 50 -0.34 -3.08 11.70
CA VAL A 50 -0.87 -4.23 10.94
C VAL A 50 -1.59 -3.77 9.67
N GLY A 51 -2.39 -2.70 9.76
CA GLY A 51 -3.10 -2.15 8.61
C GLY A 51 -2.16 -1.63 7.53
N ALA A 52 -1.12 -0.89 7.92
CA ALA A 52 -0.11 -0.39 6.97
C ALA A 52 0.65 -1.54 6.29
N ILE A 53 1.07 -2.56 7.05
CA ILE A 53 1.75 -3.75 6.51
C ILE A 53 0.82 -4.51 5.55
N ALA A 54 -0.45 -4.68 5.90
CA ALA A 54 -1.42 -5.36 5.04
C ALA A 54 -1.60 -4.63 3.70
N VAL A 55 -1.73 -3.29 3.72
CA VAL A 55 -1.79 -2.46 2.51
C VAL A 55 -0.51 -2.57 1.69
N PHE A 56 0.66 -2.52 2.33
CA PHE A 56 1.94 -2.66 1.64
C PHE A 56 2.04 -3.99 0.91
N ILE A 57 1.72 -5.10 1.58
CA ILE A 57 1.79 -6.44 1.00
C ILE A 57 0.81 -6.57 -0.17
N ALA A 58 -0.43 -6.09 0.01
CA ALA A 58 -1.44 -6.10 -1.05
C ALA A 58 -0.97 -5.30 -2.27
N PHE A 59 -0.45 -4.09 -2.05
CA PHE A 59 0.09 -3.25 -3.10
C PHE A 59 1.29 -3.91 -3.80
N ALA A 60 2.26 -4.45 -3.05
CA ALA A 60 3.43 -5.12 -3.61
C ALA A 60 3.04 -6.33 -4.47
N ALA A 61 2.07 -7.14 -4.02
CA ALA A 61 1.57 -8.28 -4.79
C ALA A 61 0.91 -7.83 -6.10
N VAL A 62 0.10 -6.78 -6.04
CA VAL A 62 -0.57 -6.20 -7.22
C VAL A 62 0.46 -5.60 -8.18
N TYR A 63 1.40 -4.79 -7.68
CA TYR A 63 2.45 -4.15 -8.48
C TYR A 63 3.34 -5.18 -9.17
N THR A 64 3.79 -6.21 -8.45
CA THR A 64 4.58 -7.32 -9.02
C THR A 64 3.82 -8.06 -10.13
N ARG A 65 2.51 -8.25 -9.94
CA ARG A 65 1.66 -8.84 -10.98
C ARG A 65 1.52 -7.92 -12.19
N PHE A 66 1.31 -6.62 -12.00
CA PHE A 66 1.25 -5.67 -13.11
C PHE A 66 2.56 -5.62 -13.89
N ASP A 67 3.69 -5.57 -13.19
CA ASP A 67 5.02 -5.55 -13.80
C ASP A 67 5.29 -6.84 -14.60
N SER A 68 4.96 -8.02 -14.05
CA SER A 68 5.13 -9.28 -14.80
C SER A 68 4.22 -9.43 -16.02
N VAL A 69 3.02 -8.83 -16.01
CA VAL A 69 2.05 -8.91 -17.13
C VAL A 69 2.35 -7.89 -18.22
N TYR A 70 2.79 -6.68 -17.85
CA TYR A 70 2.90 -5.54 -18.77
C TYR A 70 4.33 -5.01 -18.96
N GLY A 71 5.30 -5.44 -18.15
CA GLY A 71 6.69 -5.01 -18.23
C GLY A 71 7.46 -5.50 -19.47
N ASN A 72 6.84 -6.32 -20.34
CA ASN A 72 7.47 -6.94 -21.50
C ASN A 72 6.72 -6.70 -22.83
N ARG A 73 5.75 -5.77 -22.87
CA ARG A 73 4.84 -5.60 -24.03
C ARG A 73 4.68 -4.18 -24.57
N LEU A 74 5.52 -3.21 -24.19
CA LEU A 74 5.53 -1.85 -24.74
C LEU A 74 6.93 -1.24 -24.67
#